data_AF-A0A9N9XPM1-F1
#
_entry.id   AF-A0A9N9XPM1-F1
#
_cell.length_a   1.000
_cell.length_b   1.000
_cell.length_c   1.000
_cell.angle_alpha   90.00
_cell.angle_beta   90.00
_cell.angle_gamma   90.00
#
_symmetry.space_group_name_H-M   'P 1'
#
loop_
_entity.id
_entity.type
_entity.pdbx_description
1 polymer ?
#
loop_
_entity_poly.entity_id
_entity_poly.type
_entity_poly.pdbx_seq_one_letter_code
_entity_poly.pdbx_strand_id
1 'polypeptide(L)'
;MDVLRRPAEEFENDQTVETLWAIKAFEHAEVYFNILCSVDPKLLKLTPLDDLIYSSFRQEFPKLDIEVIKEDELKSTKEKAKWRPYCERFKNLVEDYSYGTLLRSDAKDDYKEDNTMLVTRIQFYAIELARNKEGVNDILRSKFKPCKSEGD
;
A
#
# COMPACT_ATOMS: atom_id res chain seq x y z
N MET A 1 -5.17 -8.76 -23.50
CA MET A 1 -3.93 -8.25 -24.10
C MET A 1 -3.06 -7.78 -22.94
N ASP A 2 -2.27 -8.70 -22.42
CA ASP A 2 -1.47 -8.56 -21.20
C ASP A 2 -0.17 -7.81 -21.50
N VAL A 3 -0.27 -6.49 -21.57
CA VAL A 3 0.87 -5.58 -21.83
C VAL A 3 1.90 -5.62 -20.69
N LEU A 4 1.51 -6.04 -19.48
CA LEU A 4 2.36 -6.04 -18.28
C LEU A 4 3.28 -7.26 -18.11
N ARG A 5 3.25 -8.24 -19.03
CA ARG A 5 4.08 -9.46 -18.96
C ARG A 5 5.31 -9.43 -19.87
N ARG A 6 5.57 -8.32 -20.56
CA ARG A 6 6.68 -8.22 -21.53
C ARG A 6 8.00 -7.81 -20.86
N PRO A 7 9.15 -8.25 -21.42
CA PRO A 7 10.47 -8.00 -20.84
C PRO A 7 10.80 -6.51 -20.77
N ALA A 8 11.52 -6.12 -19.71
CA ALA A 8 11.82 -4.73 -19.34
C ALA A 8 12.64 -3.94 -20.38
N GLU A 9 13.21 -4.61 -21.39
CA GLU A 9 14.07 -4.01 -22.41
C GLU A 9 13.28 -3.32 -23.56
N GLU A 10 11.96 -3.53 -23.66
CA GLU A 10 11.11 -2.90 -24.70
C GLU A 10 10.42 -1.60 -24.24
N PHE A 11 10.54 -1.22 -22.97
CA PHE A 11 9.85 -0.05 -22.40
C PHE A 11 10.82 1.12 -22.21
N GLU A 12 11.37 1.61 -23.31
CA GLU A 12 12.13 2.86 -23.35
C GLU A 12 11.13 4.04 -23.30
N ASN A 13 10.85 4.56 -22.09
CA ASN A 13 10.08 5.81 -21.86
C ASN A 13 8.76 5.95 -22.65
N ASP A 14 7.87 4.96 -22.55
CA ASP A 14 6.53 5.12 -23.09
C ASP A 14 5.65 5.83 -22.04
N GLN A 15 5.37 7.13 -22.24
CA GLN A 15 4.46 7.91 -21.38
C GLN A 15 3.10 7.20 -21.19
N THR A 16 2.70 6.39 -22.17
CA THR A 16 1.52 5.53 -22.12
C THR A 16 1.60 4.52 -20.96
N VAL A 17 2.77 3.94 -20.71
CA VAL A 17 2.97 2.92 -19.66
C VAL A 17 2.98 3.55 -18.28
N GLU A 18 3.62 4.70 -18.13
CA GLU A 18 3.57 5.48 -16.89
C GLU A 18 2.14 5.91 -16.57
N THR A 19 1.39 6.35 -17.58
CA THR A 19 -0.03 6.72 -17.44
C THR A 19 -0.87 5.50 -17.03
N LEU A 20 -0.68 4.35 -17.68
CA LEU A 20 -1.39 3.11 -17.33
C LEU A 20 -1.05 2.62 -15.92
N TRP A 21 0.20 2.79 -15.48
CA TRP A 21 0.61 2.50 -14.11
C TRP A 21 -0.05 3.43 -13.10
N ALA A 22 -0.07 4.74 -13.37
CA ALA A 22 -0.72 5.71 -12.51
C ALA A 22 -2.22 5.44 -12.37
N ILE A 23 -2.91 5.15 -13.48
CA ILE A 23 -4.34 4.78 -13.49
C ILE A 23 -4.56 3.54 -12.61
N LYS A 24 -3.81 2.46 -12.84
CA LYS A 24 -3.97 1.22 -12.06
C LYS A 24 -3.66 1.39 -10.58
N ALA A 25 -2.65 2.18 -10.24
CA ALA A 25 -2.27 2.45 -8.86
C ALA A 25 -3.36 3.27 -8.14
N PHE A 26 -4.00 4.20 -8.86
CA PHE A 26 -5.14 4.96 -8.38
C PHE A 26 -6.39 4.10 -8.21
N GLU A 27 -6.75 3.28 -9.20
CA GLU A 27 -7.87 2.33 -9.10
C GLU A 27 -7.70 1.39 -7.89
N HIS A 28 -6.50 0.86 -7.69
CA HIS A 28 -6.18 0.04 -6.52
C HIS A 28 -6.36 0.81 -5.21
N ALA A 29 -5.91 2.06 -5.15
CA ALA A 29 -6.04 2.93 -3.99
C ALA A 29 -7.51 3.20 -3.65
N GLU A 30 -8.33 3.56 -4.65
CA GLU A 30 -9.76 3.82 -4.48
C GLU A 30 -10.52 2.58 -4.01
N VAL A 31 -10.32 1.44 -4.69
CA VAL A 31 -10.98 0.16 -4.32
C VAL A 31 -10.62 -0.21 -2.90
N TYR A 32 -9.33 -0.14 -2.56
CA TYR A 32 -8.87 -0.47 -1.22
C TYR A 32 -9.42 0.50 -0.15
N PHE A 33 -9.47 1.80 -0.43
CA PHE A 33 -10.05 2.78 0.47
C PHE A 33 -11.55 2.55 0.71
N ASN A 34 -12.31 2.25 -0.35
CA ASN A 34 -13.74 1.94 -0.25
C ASN A 34 -13.99 0.70 0.61
N ILE A 35 -13.13 -0.32 0.49
CA ILE A 35 -13.17 -1.50 1.34
C ILE A 35 -12.94 -1.11 2.82
N LEU A 36 -11.90 -0.32 3.12
CA LEU A 36 -11.62 0.14 4.49
C LEU A 36 -12.77 0.96 5.11
N CYS A 37 -13.49 1.72 4.28
CA CYS A 37 -14.65 2.50 4.73
C CYS A 37 -15.89 1.63 4.97
N SER A 38 -15.99 0.46 4.32
CA SER A 38 -17.19 -0.38 4.31
C SER A 38 -17.13 -1.56 5.27
N VAL A 39 -15.96 -2.17 5.45
CA VAL A 39 -15.78 -3.40 6.25
C VAL A 39 -14.75 -3.21 7.36
N ASP A 40 -14.70 -4.15 8.30
CA ASP A 40 -13.70 -4.12 9.36
C ASP A 40 -12.29 -4.41 8.82
N PRO A 41 -11.32 -3.49 8.97
CA PRO A 41 -9.97 -3.67 8.45
C PRO A 41 -9.27 -4.92 8.99
N LYS A 42 -9.59 -5.36 10.21
CA LYS A 42 -8.98 -6.54 10.85
C LYS A 42 -9.40 -7.86 10.21
N LEU A 43 -10.52 -7.86 9.49
CA LEU A 43 -11.01 -9.02 8.75
C LEU A 43 -10.46 -9.11 7.33
N LEU A 44 -9.79 -8.05 6.86
CA LEU A 44 -9.20 -8.02 5.53
C LEU A 44 -7.97 -8.92 5.45
N LYS A 45 -7.93 -9.74 4.40
CA LYS A 45 -6.73 -10.48 3.99
C LYS A 45 -6.23 -9.90 2.68
N LEU A 46 -5.03 -9.35 2.69
CA LEU A 46 -4.39 -8.77 1.51
C LEU A 46 -3.61 -9.86 0.73
N THR A 47 -2.97 -10.76 1.47
CA THR A 47 -2.14 -11.83 0.92
C THR A 47 -2.28 -13.10 1.79
N PRO A 48 -1.93 -14.29 1.27
CA PRO A 48 -1.83 -15.49 2.10
C PRO A 48 -0.72 -15.43 3.16
N LEU A 49 0.16 -14.42 3.10
CA LEU A 49 1.35 -14.27 3.94
C LEU A 49 1.24 -13.11 4.93
N ASP A 50 0.03 -12.59 5.17
CA ASP A 50 -0.19 -11.38 5.96
C ASP A 50 0.47 -11.42 7.35
N ASP A 51 0.33 -12.53 8.07
CA ASP A 51 0.95 -12.69 9.39
C ASP A 51 2.49 -12.69 9.32
N LEU A 52 3.08 -13.27 8.26
CA LEU A 52 4.53 -13.27 8.06
C LEU A 52 5.04 -11.87 7.72
N ILE A 53 4.36 -11.16 6.82
CA ILE A 53 4.70 -9.80 6.39
C ILE A 53 4.65 -8.86 7.60
N TYR A 54 3.53 -8.89 8.35
CA TYR A 54 3.34 -8.07 9.55
C TYR A 54 4.38 -8.36 10.64
N SER A 55 4.59 -9.64 10.96
CA SER A 55 5.54 -10.01 12.03
C SER A 55 6.97 -9.60 11.67
N SER A 56 7.37 -9.82 10.41
CA SER A 56 8.70 -9.40 9.93
C SER A 56 8.83 -7.88 9.92
N PHE A 57 7.76 -7.16 9.54
CA PHE A 57 7.74 -5.69 9.53
C PHE A 57 7.93 -5.13 10.94
N ARG A 58 7.17 -5.60 11.94
CA ARG A 58 7.32 -5.13 13.33
C ARG A 58 8.63 -5.58 13.99
N GLN A 59 9.26 -6.65 13.50
CA GLN A 59 10.60 -7.04 13.94
C GLN A 59 11.69 -6.08 13.42
N GLU A 60 11.61 -5.69 12.15
CA GLU A 60 12.61 -4.81 11.51
C GLU A 60 12.37 -3.31 11.82
N PHE A 61 11.09 -2.93 11.92
CA PHE A 61 10.62 -1.56 12.14
C PHE A 61 9.71 -1.46 13.39
N PRO A 62 10.20 -1.81 14.59
CA PRO A 62 9.40 -1.82 15.81
C PRO A 62 8.93 -0.44 16.26
N LYS A 63 9.64 0.62 15.87
CA LYS A 63 9.37 2.01 16.27
C LYS A 63 8.83 2.88 15.13
N LEU A 64 8.62 2.30 13.95
CA LEU A 64 8.10 3.06 12.81
C LEU A 64 6.65 3.41 13.11
N ASP A 65 6.36 4.71 12.97
CA ASP A 65 5.00 5.22 13.10
C ASP A 65 4.20 4.80 11.88
N ILE A 66 3.11 4.07 12.11
CA ILE A 66 2.24 3.57 11.04
C ILE A 66 1.02 4.47 10.84
N GLU A 67 0.80 5.46 11.69
CA GLU A 67 -0.29 6.41 11.53
C GLU A 67 0.10 7.45 10.48
N VAL A 68 1.24 8.10 10.68
CA VAL A 68 1.78 9.11 9.76
C VAL A 68 3.16 8.67 9.28
N ILE A 69 3.21 8.21 8.03
CA ILE A 69 4.45 7.87 7.35
C ILE A 69 4.94 9.09 6.59
N LYS A 70 6.17 9.50 6.87
CA LYS A 70 6.87 10.55 6.11
C LYS A 70 7.64 9.91 4.96
N GLU A 71 7.74 10.61 3.84
CA GLU A 71 8.51 10.14 2.70
C GLU A 71 9.98 9.81 3.05
N ASP A 72 10.59 10.56 3.98
CA ASP A 72 11.96 10.32 4.44
C ASP A 72 12.11 8.95 5.13
N GLU A 73 11.08 8.46 5.83
CA GLU A 73 11.09 7.14 6.50
C GLU A 73 11.12 5.97 5.50
N LEU A 74 10.85 6.23 4.23
CA LEU A 74 10.93 5.23 3.15
C LEU A 74 12.10 5.52 2.19
N LYS A 75 12.40 6.81 1.95
CA LYS A 75 13.31 7.26 0.90
C LYS A 75 14.70 7.65 1.40
N SER A 76 14.88 7.86 2.71
CA SER A 76 16.18 8.20 3.28
C SER A 76 17.20 7.09 3.07
N THR A 77 18.47 7.43 2.91
CA THR A 77 19.55 6.46 2.66
C THR A 77 19.61 5.39 3.75
N LYS A 78 19.37 5.78 5.00
CA LYS A 78 19.36 4.87 6.15
C LYS A 78 18.20 3.88 6.11
N GLU A 79 17.00 4.37 5.81
CA GLU A 79 15.81 3.51 5.76
C GLU A 79 15.79 2.64 4.52
N LYS A 80 16.27 3.14 3.36
CA LYS A 80 16.50 2.32 2.17
C LYS A 80 17.39 1.12 2.45
N ALA A 81 18.41 1.26 3.29
CA ALA A 81 19.28 0.16 3.68
C ALA A 81 18.56 -0.93 4.50
N LYS A 82 17.47 -0.60 5.20
CA LYS A 82 16.61 -1.57 5.91
C LYS A 82 15.49 -2.12 5.02
N TRP A 83 14.86 -1.25 4.23
CA TRP A 83 13.77 -1.66 3.34
C TRP A 83 14.24 -2.59 2.23
N ARG A 84 15.48 -2.45 1.73
CA ARG A 84 16.05 -3.36 0.71
C ARG A 84 16.04 -4.83 1.15
N PRO A 85 16.71 -5.23 2.25
CA PRO A 85 16.71 -6.62 2.69
C PRO A 85 15.30 -7.10 3.06
N TYR A 86 14.47 -6.23 3.64
CA TYR A 86 13.06 -6.54 3.89
C TYR A 86 12.32 -6.93 2.61
N CYS A 87 12.40 -6.10 1.56
CA CYS A 87 11.72 -6.34 0.29
C CYS A 87 12.26 -7.59 -0.41
N GLU A 88 13.57 -7.82 -0.40
CA GLU A 88 14.19 -9.00 -1.02
C GLU A 88 13.73 -10.31 -0.39
N ARG A 89 13.43 -10.33 0.91
CA ARG A 89 12.88 -11.51 1.60
C ARG A 89 11.56 -11.99 1.00
N PHE A 90 10.77 -11.09 0.43
CA PHE A 90 9.47 -11.40 -0.16
C PHE A 90 9.48 -11.51 -1.68
N LYS A 91 10.63 -11.32 -2.33
CA LYS A 91 10.78 -11.35 -3.79
C LYS A 91 10.23 -12.60 -4.47
N ASN A 92 10.40 -13.77 -3.84
CA ASN A 92 9.90 -15.05 -4.36
C ASN A 92 8.60 -15.52 -3.70
N LEU A 93 8.06 -14.73 -2.77
CA LEU A 93 6.90 -15.09 -1.97
C LEU A 93 5.66 -14.27 -2.34
N VAL A 94 5.86 -13.01 -2.71
CA VAL A 94 4.81 -12.08 -3.09
C VAL A 94 4.96 -11.78 -4.58
N GLU A 95 3.93 -12.12 -5.35
CA GLU A 95 3.88 -11.79 -6.77
C GLU A 95 3.89 -10.27 -6.95
N ASP A 96 4.71 -9.79 -7.89
CA ASP A 96 4.86 -8.37 -8.18
C ASP A 96 5.23 -7.53 -6.93
N TYR A 97 6.06 -8.07 -6.03
CA TYR A 97 6.44 -7.40 -4.78
C TYR A 97 6.97 -5.97 -4.98
N SER A 98 7.65 -5.71 -6.11
CA SER A 98 8.23 -4.42 -6.48
C SER A 98 7.31 -3.53 -7.31
N TYR A 99 6.07 -3.94 -7.57
CA TYR A 99 5.11 -3.15 -8.34
C TYR A 99 4.73 -1.88 -7.58
N GLY A 100 4.69 -0.75 -8.29
CA GLY A 100 4.35 0.55 -7.70
C GLY A 100 2.87 0.63 -7.34
N THR A 101 2.57 1.00 -6.11
CA THR A 101 1.23 1.27 -5.60
C THR A 101 1.22 2.55 -4.79
N LEU A 102 0.03 3.14 -4.65
CA LEU A 102 -0.16 4.30 -3.79
C LEU A 102 -0.39 3.85 -2.34
N LEU A 103 0.12 4.64 -1.41
CA LEU A 103 -0.08 4.50 0.02
C LEU A 103 -0.39 5.87 0.63
N ARG A 104 -1.27 5.88 1.63
CA ARG A 104 -1.62 7.11 2.35
C ARG A 104 -0.52 7.50 3.32
N SER A 105 -0.07 8.75 3.29
CA SER A 105 0.91 9.29 4.23
C SER A 105 0.35 9.26 5.65
N ASP A 106 -0.80 9.88 5.86
CA ASP A 106 -1.65 9.81 7.04
C ASP A 106 -2.79 8.80 6.82
N ALA A 107 -2.84 7.78 7.67
CA ALA A 107 -3.85 6.73 7.66
C ALA A 107 -5.27 7.23 7.97
N LYS A 108 -5.42 8.39 8.62
CA LYS A 108 -6.70 8.95 9.08
C LYS A 108 -7.44 9.75 8.01
N ASP A 109 -6.81 10.03 6.88
CA ASP A 109 -7.38 10.83 5.80
C ASP A 109 -7.47 10.05 4.50
N ASP A 110 -8.19 10.58 3.51
CA ASP A 110 -8.35 9.98 2.19
C ASP A 110 -7.13 10.21 1.28
N TYR A 111 -7.13 9.58 0.09
CA TYR A 111 -6.08 9.79 -0.90
C TYR A 111 -6.17 11.18 -1.52
N LYS A 112 -5.23 12.06 -1.16
CA LYS A 112 -5.06 13.42 -1.70
C LYS A 112 -3.66 13.59 -2.25
N GLU A 113 -3.42 14.60 -3.08
CA GLU A 113 -2.08 14.89 -3.63
C GLU A 113 -1.01 14.98 -2.53
N ASP A 114 -1.28 15.71 -1.45
CA ASP A 114 -0.38 15.85 -0.29
C ASP A 114 -0.38 14.64 0.67
N ASN A 115 -1.39 13.76 0.58
CA ASN A 115 -1.55 12.59 1.46
C ASN A 115 -1.24 11.25 0.77
N THR A 116 -0.63 11.29 -0.41
CA THR A 116 -0.39 10.10 -1.22
C THR A 116 1.09 9.98 -1.56
N MET A 117 1.64 8.80 -1.38
CA MET A 117 3.02 8.49 -1.78
C MET A 117 3.09 7.19 -2.59
N LEU A 118 4.01 7.17 -3.54
CA LEU A 118 4.32 5.98 -4.33
C LEU A 118 5.26 5.06 -3.54
N VAL A 119 4.82 3.83 -3.30
CA VAL A 119 5.57 2.79 -2.61
C VAL A 119 5.53 1.48 -3.40
N THR A 120 6.38 0.53 -3.05
CA THR A 120 6.26 -0.83 -3.61
C THR A 120 5.12 -1.60 -2.96
N ARG A 121 4.57 -2.58 -3.67
CA ARG A 121 3.48 -3.44 -3.18
C ARG A 121 3.81 -4.10 -1.84
N ILE A 122 5.05 -4.56 -1.64
CA ILE A 122 5.46 -5.14 -0.37
C ILE A 122 5.49 -4.12 0.78
N GLN A 123 5.92 -2.88 0.51
CA GLN A 123 5.87 -1.79 1.49
C GLN A 123 4.43 -1.42 1.85
N PHE A 124 3.56 -1.37 0.86
CA PHE A 124 2.13 -1.17 1.06
C PHE A 124 1.54 -2.26 1.96
N TYR A 125 1.80 -3.54 1.67
CA TYR A 125 1.32 -4.63 2.52
C TYR A 125 1.87 -4.54 3.94
N ALA A 126 3.16 -4.29 4.10
CA ALA A 126 3.78 -4.16 5.42
C ALA A 126 3.09 -3.11 6.29
N ILE A 127 2.85 -1.92 5.71
CA ILE A 127 2.29 -0.77 6.43
C ILE A 127 0.78 -0.93 6.62
N GLU A 128 0.02 -1.29 5.58
CA GLU A 128 -1.44 -1.43 5.70
C GLU A 128 -1.85 -2.63 6.56
N LEU A 129 -1.10 -3.73 6.54
CA LEU A 129 -1.37 -4.84 7.47
C LEU A 129 -1.17 -4.43 8.92
N ALA A 130 -0.14 -3.62 9.19
CA ALA A 130 0.07 -3.05 10.51
C ALA A 130 -1.06 -2.10 10.91
N ARG A 131 -1.45 -1.18 10.01
CA ARG A 131 -2.60 -0.27 10.23
C ARG A 131 -3.90 -1.01 10.48
N ASN A 132 -4.14 -2.11 9.78
CA ASN A 132 -5.33 -2.95 9.94
C ASN A 132 -5.31 -3.68 11.29
N LYS A 133 -4.23 -4.42 11.59
CA LYS A 133 -4.12 -5.22 12.82
C LYS A 133 -4.10 -4.34 14.09
N GLU A 134 -3.47 -3.18 14.03
CA GLU A 134 -3.34 -2.26 15.16
C GLU A 134 -4.51 -1.28 15.29
N GLY A 135 -5.46 -1.32 14.34
CA GLY A 135 -6.70 -0.55 14.39
C GLY A 135 -6.55 0.93 14.02
N VAL A 136 -5.45 1.31 13.37
CA VAL A 136 -5.26 2.69 12.88
C VAL A 136 -6.29 3.00 11.80
N ASN A 137 -6.57 2.05 10.90
CA ASN A 137 -7.55 2.22 9.83
C ASN A 137 -9.01 2.17 10.32
N ASP A 138 -9.29 1.79 11.57
CA ASP A 138 -10.66 1.71 12.11
C ASP A 138 -11.40 3.07 12.08
N ILE A 139 -10.64 4.17 12.17
CA ILE A 139 -11.16 5.54 12.11
C ILE A 139 -11.81 5.88 10.77
N LEU A 140 -11.35 5.27 9.66
CA LEU A 140 -11.82 5.59 8.32
C LEU A 140 -13.30 5.24 8.15
N ARG A 141 -13.73 4.08 8.64
CA ARG A 141 -15.15 3.67 8.64
C ARG A 141 -16.05 4.64 9.42
N SER A 142 -15.52 5.28 10.45
CA SER A 142 -16.27 6.24 11.27
C SER A 142 -16.35 7.62 10.60
N LYS A 143 -15.25 8.04 9.97
CA LYS A 143 -15.07 9.36 9.35
C LYS A 143 -15.67 9.44 7.95
N PHE A 144 -15.46 8.39 7.16
CA PHE A 144 -15.94 8.23 5.79
C PHE A 144 -16.98 7.12 5.77
N LYS A 145 -18.14 7.37 6.37
CA LYS A 145 -19.26 6.45 6.19
C LYS A 145 -19.65 6.47 4.72
N PRO A 146 -19.85 5.31 4.06
CA PRO A 146 -20.54 5.31 2.79
C PRO A 146 -21.88 6.02 3.05
N CYS A 147 -22.13 7.09 2.29
CA CYS A 147 -23.41 7.78 2.33
C CYS A 147 -24.47 6.68 2.16
N LYS A 148 -25.31 6.46 3.17
CA LYS A 148 -26.45 5.57 3.01
C LYS A 148 -27.25 6.19 1.86
N SER A 149 -27.28 5.54 0.72
CA SER A 149 -28.39 5.68 -0.20
C SER A 149 -29.63 5.24 0.57
N GLU A 150 -30.27 6.16 1.27
CA GLU A 150 -31.69 6.02 1.60
C GLU A 150 -32.45 6.05 0.27
N GLY A 151 -33.20 4.98 -0.01
CA GLY A 151 -34.08 4.80 -1.18
C GLY A 151 -33.57 3.69 -2.11
N ASP A 152 -34.32 2.62 -2.39
CA ASP A 152 -35.79 2.46 -2.48
C ASP A 152 -36.25 1.10 -1.92
#